data_AF-A0A2W1BX35-F1
#
_entry.id   AF-A0A2W1BX35-F1
#
_cell.length_a   1.000
_cell.length_b   1.000
_cell.length_c   1.000
_cell.angle_alpha   90.00
_cell.angle_beta   90.00
_cell.angle_gamma   90.00
#
_symmetry.space_group_name_H-M   'P 1'
#
loop_
_entity.id
_entity.type
_entity.pdbx_description
1 polymer ?
#
loop_
_entity_poly.entity_id
_entity_poly.type
_entity_poly.pdbx_seq_one_letter_code
_entity_poly.pdbx_strand_id
1 'polypeptide(L)'
;MHYANKVCDLECGKKPVCVHEFVGPVKIVLVESTAVDYQRKIWGSAAFTLATMLMGATVFAVFLFTLSFKLPLFVNLHVVLCTMGFHLFTTTGILMFSSLFGGSMHLTPDDRKVQHTILEIFGFLIGWAGILLMIEYQELTVHALTGFIGAILAVLSSVIGPTVYLTGPKKFGLFKKNAHRVFVIPTFILLTVCFVLGLMKASFIKWTPIKHLHYILIAFTVLYSAVTLVSIILRAMYGT
;
A
#
# COMPACT_ATOMS: atom_id res chain seq x y z
N MET A 1 -20.47 31.80 14.95
CA MET A 1 -20.26 30.33 14.95
C MET A 1 -19.15 29.99 13.95
N HIS A 2 -18.03 29.46 14.46
CA HIS A 2 -16.73 29.29 13.78
C HIS A 2 -16.66 28.04 12.87
N TYR A 3 -17.55 27.89 11.89
CA TYR A 3 -17.49 26.73 10.97
C TYR A 3 -16.33 26.82 9.97
N ALA A 4 -15.95 28.03 9.53
CA ALA A 4 -14.86 28.21 8.55
C ALA A 4 -13.50 27.70 9.04
N ASN A 5 -13.22 27.80 10.35
CA ASN A 5 -11.96 27.29 10.93
C ASN A 5 -11.91 25.76 11.01
N LYS A 6 -13.05 25.06 10.90
CA LYS A 6 -13.11 23.60 10.87
C LYS A 6 -13.01 23.02 9.45
N VAL A 7 -13.26 23.81 8.42
CA VAL A 7 -13.17 23.34 7.02
C VAL A 7 -11.73 23.38 6.51
N CYS A 8 -10.89 24.25 7.09
CA CYS A 8 -9.46 24.35 6.79
C CYS A 8 -8.60 23.27 7.48
N ASP A 9 -9.23 22.18 7.93
CA ASP A 9 -8.60 21.07 8.68
C ASP A 9 -8.21 19.89 7.78
N LEU A 10 -8.48 19.98 6.46
CA LEU A 10 -8.39 18.81 5.58
C LEU A 10 -6.99 18.51 5.06
N GLU A 11 -6.03 19.44 5.08
CA GLU A 11 -4.61 19.17 4.74
C GLU A 11 -3.68 20.39 4.82
N CYS A 12 -4.17 21.55 5.28
CA CYS A 12 -3.34 22.74 5.49
C CYS A 12 -2.40 22.49 6.68
N GLY A 13 -1.19 22.01 6.38
CA GLY A 13 -0.11 21.96 7.36
C GLY A 13 0.10 23.33 8.02
N LYS A 14 0.72 23.34 9.21
CA LYS A 14 0.99 24.52 10.06
C LYS A 14 1.86 25.63 9.43
N LYS A 15 2.09 25.61 8.12
CA LYS A 15 2.86 26.63 7.42
C LYS A 15 1.99 27.86 7.16
N PRO A 16 2.55 29.08 7.25
CA PRO A 16 1.82 30.28 6.87
C PRO A 16 1.50 30.18 5.38
N VAL A 17 0.21 30.06 5.05
CA VAL A 17 -0.26 30.06 3.67
C VAL A 17 -0.78 31.47 3.36
N CYS A 18 -0.57 31.95 2.13
CA CYS A 18 -1.20 33.19 1.69
C CYS A 18 -2.72 32.92 1.58
N VAL A 19 -3.50 33.57 2.43
CA VAL A 19 -4.95 33.42 2.46
C VAL A 19 -5.57 34.73 2.00
N HIS A 20 -6.26 34.69 0.86
CA HIS A 20 -7.06 35.80 0.39
C HIS A 20 -8.50 35.58 0.82
N GLU A 21 -8.96 36.37 1.79
CA GLU A 21 -10.35 36.36 2.24
C GLU A 21 -11.16 37.41 1.46
N PHE A 22 -12.22 36.95 0.80
CA PHE A 22 -13.21 37.81 0.17
C PHE A 22 -14.48 37.79 1.03
N VAL A 23 -14.80 38.94 1.62
CA VAL A 23 -15.95 39.10 2.52
C VAL A 23 -17.08 39.77 1.75
N GLY A 24 -18.06 38.98 1.31
CA GLY A 24 -19.34 39.44 0.75
C GLY A 24 -20.53 38.80 1.49
N PRO A 25 -21.71 38.68 0.87
CA PRO A 25 -22.83 37.88 1.41
C PRO A 25 -22.44 36.43 1.74
N VAL A 26 -21.36 35.94 1.10
CA VAL A 26 -20.69 34.66 1.41
C VAL A 26 -19.20 34.95 1.64
N LYS A 27 -18.59 34.28 2.64
CA LYS A 27 -17.15 34.32 2.89
C LYS A 27 -16.43 33.31 2.00
N ILE A 28 -15.61 33.78 1.05
CA ILE A 28 -14.77 32.94 0.20
C ILE A 28 -13.33 33.05 0.71
N VAL A 29 -12.68 31.92 0.96
CA VAL A 29 -11.30 31.86 1.45
C VAL A 29 -10.46 31.16 0.38
N LEU A 30 -9.64 31.91 -0.34
CA LEU A 30 -8.69 31.39 -1.32
C LEU A 30 -7.36 31.10 -0.63
N VAL A 31 -6.96 29.84 -0.65
CA VAL A 31 -5.72 29.35 -0.05
C VAL A 31 -4.75 29.04 -1.19
N GLU A 32 -3.74 29.90 -1.39
CA GLU A 32 -2.77 29.68 -2.46
C GLU A 32 -1.69 28.67 -2.05
N SER A 33 -1.54 27.59 -2.83
CA SER A 33 -0.44 26.65 -2.62
C SER A 33 0.87 27.29 -3.06
N THR A 34 1.91 27.17 -2.24
CA THR A 34 3.26 27.60 -2.64
C THR A 34 3.74 26.82 -3.87
N ALA A 35 4.59 27.41 -4.71
CA ALA A 35 5.14 26.73 -5.89
C ALA A 35 5.83 25.40 -5.52
N VAL A 36 6.50 25.35 -4.35
CA VAL A 36 7.15 24.15 -3.82
C VAL A 36 6.13 23.07 -3.45
N ASP A 37 5.04 23.43 -2.77
CA ASP A 37 3.99 22.47 -2.43
C ASP A 37 3.28 21.94 -3.68
N TYR A 38 3.07 22.80 -4.69
CA TYR A 38 2.51 22.41 -5.98
C TYR A 38 3.41 21.42 -6.72
N GLN A 39 4.71 21.72 -6.85
CA GLN A 39 5.68 20.81 -7.46
C GLN A 39 5.75 19.46 -6.73
N ARG A 40 5.76 19.47 -5.39
CA ARG A 40 5.74 18.22 -4.59
C ARG A 40 4.49 17.39 -4.89
N LYS A 41 3.32 18.01 -4.99
CA LYS A 41 2.06 17.31 -5.31
C LYS A 41 2.11 16.67 -6.69
N ILE A 42 2.60 17.39 -7.71
CA ILE A 42 2.76 16.86 -9.07
C ILE A 42 3.68 15.64 -9.06
N TRP A 43 4.90 15.80 -8.53
CA TRP A 43 5.90 14.73 -8.58
C TRP A 43 5.49 13.52 -7.74
N GLY A 44 4.88 13.74 -6.58
CA GLY A 44 4.38 12.65 -5.74
C GLY A 44 3.20 11.90 -6.40
N SER A 45 2.27 12.62 -7.02
CA SER A 45 1.16 12.01 -7.75
C SER A 45 1.63 11.24 -8.98
N ALA A 46 2.61 11.78 -9.72
CA ALA A 46 3.26 11.10 -10.83
C ALA A 46 3.96 9.81 -10.38
N ALA A 47 4.71 9.86 -9.28
CA ALA A 47 5.38 8.69 -8.71
C ALA A 47 4.40 7.59 -8.29
N PHE A 48 3.27 7.96 -7.67
CA PHE A 48 2.24 7.00 -7.26
C PHE A 48 1.50 6.40 -8.45
N THR A 49 1.22 7.21 -9.47
CA THR A 49 0.63 6.73 -10.73
C THR A 49 1.56 5.72 -11.41
N LEU A 50 2.85 6.06 -11.53
CA LEU A 50 3.86 5.16 -12.07
C LEU A 50 3.94 3.86 -11.25
N ALA A 51 4.02 3.95 -9.92
CA ALA A 51 4.05 2.77 -9.05
C ALA A 51 2.83 1.87 -9.26
N THR A 52 1.64 2.45 -9.42
CA THR A 52 0.39 1.70 -9.68
C THR A 52 0.41 1.02 -11.04
N MET A 53 0.95 1.68 -12.08
CA MET A 53 1.13 1.08 -13.41
C MET A 53 2.12 -0.09 -13.37
N LEU A 54 3.25 0.07 -12.68
CA LEU A 54 4.27 -0.98 -12.52
C LEU A 54 3.73 -2.18 -11.72
N MET A 55 2.98 -1.91 -10.65
CA MET A 55 2.27 -2.94 -9.89
C MET A 55 1.26 -3.67 -10.77
N GLY A 56 0.43 -2.93 -11.52
CA GLY A 56 -0.57 -3.51 -12.43
C GLY A 56 0.06 -4.40 -13.50
N ALA A 57 1.14 -3.94 -14.14
CA ALA A 57 1.87 -4.74 -15.14
C ALA A 57 2.41 -6.05 -14.55
N THR A 58 3.01 -5.99 -13.36
CA THR A 58 3.55 -7.18 -12.67
C THR A 58 2.46 -8.15 -12.22
N VAL A 59 1.42 -7.65 -11.56
CA VAL A 59 0.29 -8.48 -11.09
C VAL A 59 -0.42 -9.13 -12.28
N PHE A 60 -0.66 -8.38 -13.35
CA PHE A 60 -1.30 -8.91 -14.55
C PHE A 60 -0.45 -9.98 -15.24
N ALA A 61 0.87 -9.81 -15.32
CA ALA A 61 1.77 -10.82 -15.85
C ALA A 61 1.71 -12.13 -15.02
N VAL A 62 1.65 -12.02 -13.68
CA VAL A 62 1.47 -13.18 -12.81
C VAL A 62 0.10 -13.83 -13.02
N PHE A 63 -0.96 -13.07 -13.23
CA PHE A 63 -2.27 -13.65 -13.56
C PHE A 63 -2.26 -14.39 -14.89
N LEU A 64 -1.65 -13.81 -15.94
CA LEU A 64 -1.48 -14.50 -17.21
C LEU A 64 -0.68 -15.81 -17.06
N PHE A 65 0.33 -15.82 -16.20
CA PHE A 65 1.04 -17.04 -15.83
C PHE A 65 0.10 -18.07 -15.22
N THR A 66 -0.72 -17.66 -14.24
CA THR A 66 -1.64 -18.59 -13.57
C THR A 66 -2.73 -19.12 -14.50
N LEU A 67 -3.23 -18.29 -15.43
CA LEU A 67 -4.21 -18.69 -16.45
C LEU A 67 -3.63 -19.63 -17.51
N SER A 68 -2.31 -19.86 -17.53
CA SER A 68 -1.73 -20.90 -18.38
C SER A 68 -1.96 -22.32 -17.84
N PHE A 69 -2.45 -22.45 -16.60
CA PHE A 69 -2.74 -23.73 -15.92
C PHE A 69 -1.60 -24.75 -15.96
N LYS A 70 -0.34 -24.28 -16.04
CA LYS A 70 0.86 -25.12 -16.05
C LYS A 70 1.29 -25.60 -14.64
N LEU A 71 0.58 -25.17 -13.60
CA LEU A 71 0.84 -25.53 -12.21
C LEU A 71 -0.31 -26.37 -11.64
N PRO A 72 -0.07 -27.22 -10.62
CA PRO A 72 -1.14 -27.86 -9.87
C PRO A 72 -2.13 -26.82 -9.33
N LEU A 73 -3.41 -27.18 -9.25
CA LEU A 73 -4.51 -26.25 -8.91
C LEU A 73 -4.22 -25.42 -7.65
N PHE A 74 -3.81 -26.06 -6.56
CA PHE A 74 -3.56 -25.39 -5.28
C PHE A 74 -2.35 -24.45 -5.33
N VAL A 75 -1.29 -24.83 -6.04
CA VAL A 75 -0.12 -23.95 -6.26
C VAL A 75 -0.52 -22.75 -7.10
N ASN A 76 -1.34 -22.97 -8.11
CA ASN A 76 -1.84 -21.91 -8.98
C ASN A 76 -2.70 -20.90 -8.20
N LEU A 77 -3.63 -21.43 -7.38
CA LEU A 77 -4.51 -20.64 -6.53
C LEU A 77 -3.72 -19.89 -5.44
N HIS A 78 -2.69 -20.52 -4.85
CA HIS A 78 -1.75 -19.85 -3.95
C HIS A 78 -1.11 -18.62 -4.61
N VAL A 79 -0.59 -18.76 -5.84
CA VAL A 79 0.04 -17.65 -6.57
C VAL A 79 -0.97 -16.52 -6.81
N VAL A 80 -2.18 -16.83 -7.27
CA VAL A 80 -3.23 -15.82 -7.51
C VAL A 80 -3.58 -15.11 -6.20
N LEU A 81 -3.94 -15.85 -5.16
CA LEU A 81 -4.43 -15.30 -3.90
C LEU A 81 -3.34 -14.50 -3.17
N CYS A 82 -2.11 -15.00 -3.08
CA CYS A 82 -1.02 -14.26 -2.45
C CYS A 82 -0.66 -12.98 -3.23
N THR A 83 -0.70 -13.03 -4.57
CA THR A 83 -0.44 -11.84 -5.40
C THR A 83 -1.55 -10.80 -5.24
N MET A 84 -2.82 -11.24 -5.28
CA MET A 84 -3.97 -10.35 -5.06
C MET A 84 -3.92 -9.74 -3.65
N GLY A 85 -3.74 -10.57 -2.64
CA GLY A 85 -3.78 -10.16 -1.24
C GLY A 85 -2.64 -9.21 -0.89
N PHE A 86 -1.41 -9.69 -0.99
CA PHE A 86 -0.24 -8.97 -0.47
C PHE A 86 0.33 -7.92 -1.41
N HIS A 87 0.15 -8.06 -2.74
CA HIS A 87 0.71 -7.12 -3.70
C HIS A 87 -0.32 -6.16 -4.27
N LEU A 88 -1.51 -6.61 -4.65
CA LEU A 88 -2.52 -5.72 -5.21
C LEU A 88 -3.24 -4.94 -4.11
N PHE A 89 -3.89 -5.65 -3.17
CA PHE A 89 -4.75 -5.00 -2.17
C PHE A 89 -3.96 -4.30 -1.07
N THR A 90 -2.97 -4.94 -0.46
CA THR A 90 -2.15 -4.30 0.59
C THR A 90 -1.37 -3.09 0.06
N THR A 91 -0.73 -3.17 -1.11
CA THR A 91 -0.03 -1.98 -1.67
C THR A 91 -1.01 -0.83 -1.93
N THR A 92 -2.17 -1.13 -2.52
CA THR A 92 -3.22 -0.11 -2.77
C THR A 92 -3.77 0.44 -1.46
N GLY A 93 -3.97 -0.42 -0.45
CA GLY A 93 -4.41 -0.05 0.89
C GLY A 93 -3.43 0.92 1.55
N ILE A 94 -2.13 0.64 1.48
CA ILE A 94 -1.09 1.55 1.99
C ILE A 94 -1.15 2.91 1.27
N LEU A 95 -1.23 2.93 -0.07
CA LEU A 95 -1.28 4.16 -0.86
C LEU A 95 -2.56 4.98 -0.63
N MET A 96 -3.69 4.31 -0.33
CA MET A 96 -5.00 4.92 -0.07
C MET A 96 -4.96 5.97 1.06
N PHE A 97 -3.97 5.89 1.95
CA PHE A 97 -3.80 6.87 3.01
C PHE A 97 -3.34 8.25 2.53
N SER A 98 -2.71 8.36 1.37
CA SER A 98 -2.16 9.62 0.87
C SER A 98 -3.15 10.30 -0.07
N SER A 99 -3.29 11.63 0.02
CA SER A 99 -4.08 12.41 -0.94
C SER A 99 -3.42 12.56 -2.32
N LEU A 100 -2.15 12.20 -2.45
CA LEU A 100 -1.45 12.22 -3.74
C LEU A 100 -1.79 11.02 -4.62
N PHE A 101 -2.36 9.97 -4.03
CA PHE A 101 -2.79 8.79 -4.76
C PHE A 101 -4.12 9.08 -5.44
N GLY A 102 -4.19 8.84 -6.76
CA GLY A 102 -5.37 9.19 -7.56
C GLY A 102 -6.65 8.56 -7.04
N GLY A 103 -6.59 7.34 -6.49
CA GLY A 103 -7.74 6.64 -5.92
C GLY A 103 -8.30 7.22 -4.62
N SER A 104 -7.56 8.10 -3.95
CA SER A 104 -7.93 8.70 -2.65
C SER A 104 -7.98 10.23 -2.67
N MET A 105 -7.66 10.89 -3.79
CA MET A 105 -7.51 12.34 -3.84
C MET A 105 -8.77 13.11 -3.43
N HIS A 106 -9.95 12.53 -3.69
CA HIS A 106 -11.25 13.13 -3.38
C HIS A 106 -11.84 12.68 -2.04
N LEU A 107 -11.17 11.76 -1.34
CA LEU A 107 -11.65 11.21 -0.08
C LEU A 107 -11.21 12.08 1.09
N THR A 108 -12.07 12.21 2.11
CA THR A 108 -11.66 12.83 3.37
C THR A 108 -10.64 11.96 4.11
N PRO A 109 -9.84 12.52 5.05
CA PRO A 109 -8.90 11.72 5.84
C PRO A 109 -9.54 10.55 6.59
N ASP A 110 -10.80 10.65 6.97
CA ASP A 110 -11.53 9.57 7.64
C ASP A 110 -12.04 8.53 6.66
N ASP A 111 -12.51 8.93 5.47
CA ASP A 111 -12.86 7.98 4.40
C ASP A 111 -11.63 7.18 3.95
N ARG A 112 -10.46 7.83 3.83
CA ARG A 112 -9.20 7.15 3.50
C ARG A 112 -8.81 6.10 4.52
N LYS A 113 -9.02 6.38 5.83
CA LYS A 113 -8.81 5.40 6.92
C LYS A 113 -9.72 4.18 6.74
N VAL A 114 -11.00 4.41 6.46
CA VAL A 114 -11.98 3.34 6.24
C VAL A 114 -11.59 2.49 5.02
N GLN A 115 -11.30 3.13 3.88
CA GLN A 115 -10.91 2.44 2.65
C GLN A 115 -9.61 1.65 2.83
N HIS A 116 -8.61 2.22 3.50
CA HIS A 116 -7.39 1.49 3.87
C HIS A 116 -7.73 0.24 4.69
N THR A 117 -8.53 0.38 5.75
CA THR A 117 -8.87 -0.74 6.62
C THR A 117 -9.64 -1.84 5.89
N ILE A 118 -10.56 -1.48 4.98
CA ILE A 118 -11.28 -2.46 4.15
C ILE A 118 -10.32 -3.21 3.23
N LEU A 119 -9.46 -2.48 2.50
CA LEU A 119 -8.49 -3.07 1.58
C LEU A 119 -7.48 -3.98 2.29
N GLU A 120 -6.99 -3.59 3.47
CA GLU A 120 -6.06 -4.41 4.24
C GLU A 120 -6.72 -5.67 4.81
N ILE A 121 -7.94 -5.58 5.34
CA ILE A 121 -8.67 -6.78 5.82
C ILE A 121 -8.89 -7.75 4.67
N PHE A 122 -9.36 -7.24 3.53
CA PHE A 122 -9.62 -8.06 2.36
C PHE A 122 -8.33 -8.68 1.79
N GLY A 123 -7.28 -7.86 1.63
CA GLY A 123 -5.97 -8.30 1.16
C GLY A 123 -5.35 -9.34 2.07
N PHE A 124 -5.41 -9.13 3.39
CA PHE A 124 -4.93 -10.07 4.39
C PHE A 124 -5.67 -11.41 4.32
N LEU A 125 -7.01 -11.42 4.31
CA LEU A 125 -7.80 -12.65 4.27
C LEU A 125 -7.51 -13.47 3.01
N ILE A 126 -7.43 -12.82 1.85
CA ILE A 126 -7.11 -13.47 0.58
C ILE A 126 -5.68 -14.02 0.60
N GLY A 127 -4.70 -13.22 1.02
CA GLY A 127 -3.31 -13.65 1.09
C GLY A 127 -3.12 -14.83 2.06
N TRP A 128 -3.80 -14.79 3.21
CA TRP A 128 -3.78 -15.87 4.19
C TRP A 128 -4.41 -17.15 3.65
N ALA A 129 -5.56 -17.05 2.97
CA ALA A 129 -6.15 -18.19 2.27
C ALA A 129 -5.17 -18.81 1.28
N GLY A 130 -4.44 -18.00 0.50
CA GLY A 130 -3.38 -18.47 -0.39
C GLY A 130 -2.28 -19.25 0.33
N ILE A 131 -1.83 -18.79 1.51
CA ILE A 131 -0.82 -19.49 2.32
C ILE A 131 -1.35 -20.83 2.86
N LEU A 132 -2.59 -20.87 3.35
CA LEU A 132 -3.19 -22.08 3.92
C LEU A 132 -3.26 -23.22 2.91
N LEU A 133 -3.47 -22.92 1.62
CA LEU A 133 -3.49 -23.91 0.54
C LEU A 133 -2.17 -24.64 0.36
N MET A 134 -1.06 -24.07 0.85
CA MET A 134 0.28 -24.64 0.69
C MET A 134 0.76 -25.41 1.92
N ILE A 135 -0.01 -25.50 3.01
CA ILE A 135 0.42 -26.16 4.28
C ILE A 135 0.89 -27.59 4.04
N GLU A 136 0.17 -28.36 3.21
CA GLU A 136 0.51 -29.76 2.92
C GLU A 136 1.64 -29.92 1.90
N TYR A 137 2.04 -28.83 1.24
CA TYR A 137 3.03 -28.80 0.17
C TYR A 137 4.30 -27.99 0.55
N GLN A 138 4.51 -27.75 1.85
CA GLN A 138 5.61 -26.89 2.30
C GLN A 138 6.96 -27.58 2.22
N GLU A 139 7.72 -27.23 1.18
CA GLU A 139 9.17 -27.33 1.25
C GLU A 139 9.75 -26.09 1.94
N LEU A 140 10.68 -26.31 2.87
CA LEU A 140 11.31 -25.25 3.65
C LEU A 140 12.32 -24.48 2.79
N THR A 141 11.79 -23.56 1.97
CA THR A 141 12.55 -22.71 1.06
C THR A 141 12.64 -21.28 1.59
N VAL A 142 13.60 -20.49 1.10
CA VAL A 142 13.70 -19.05 1.46
C VAL A 142 12.40 -18.31 1.11
N HIS A 143 11.74 -18.67 0.01
CA HIS A 143 10.42 -18.16 -0.36
C HIS A 143 9.36 -18.48 0.70
N ALA A 144 9.25 -19.75 1.10
CA ALA A 144 8.30 -20.16 2.14
C ALA A 144 8.56 -19.46 3.48
N LEU A 145 9.83 -19.36 3.89
CA LEU A 145 10.23 -18.73 5.14
C LEU A 145 9.91 -17.22 5.16
N THR A 146 10.30 -16.49 4.12
CA THR A 146 10.03 -15.05 4.02
C THR A 146 8.53 -14.76 3.93
N GLY A 147 7.78 -15.55 3.17
CA GLY A 147 6.32 -15.46 3.10
C GLY A 147 5.64 -15.72 4.45
N PHE A 148 6.06 -16.78 5.16
CA PHE A 148 5.47 -17.15 6.45
C PHE A 148 5.76 -16.12 7.55
N ILE A 149 7.02 -15.67 7.69
CA ILE A 149 7.38 -14.63 8.65
C ILE A 149 6.65 -13.33 8.31
N GLY A 150 6.63 -12.94 7.03
CA GLY A 150 5.88 -11.77 6.56
C GLY A 150 4.41 -11.85 6.93
N ALA A 151 3.78 -13.00 6.74
CA ALA A 151 2.37 -13.20 7.06
C ALA A 151 2.09 -13.15 8.58
N ILE A 152 2.97 -13.68 9.43
CA ILE A 152 2.85 -13.54 10.90
C ILE A 152 2.91 -12.05 11.30
N LEU A 153 3.86 -11.30 10.74
CA LEU A 153 3.95 -9.87 11.03
C LEU A 153 2.73 -9.11 10.49
N ALA A 154 2.16 -9.54 9.35
CA ALA A 154 0.91 -9.02 8.82
C ALA A 154 -0.24 -9.20 9.82
N VAL A 155 -0.41 -10.41 10.39
CA VAL A 155 -1.41 -10.67 11.45
C VAL A 155 -1.26 -9.67 12.60
N LEU A 156 -0.04 -9.52 13.13
CA LEU A 156 0.22 -8.59 14.24
C LEU A 156 -0.15 -7.15 13.84
N SER A 157 0.22 -6.73 12.64
CA SER A 157 -0.06 -5.38 12.14
C SER A 157 -1.56 -5.13 11.96
N SER A 158 -2.31 -6.11 11.44
CA SER A 158 -3.76 -6.05 11.20
C SER A 158 -4.57 -6.09 12.50
N VAL A 159 -4.05 -6.68 13.58
CA VAL A 159 -4.67 -6.59 14.91
C VAL A 159 -4.41 -5.23 15.54
N ILE A 160 -3.19 -4.70 15.45
CA ILE A 160 -2.84 -3.42 16.09
C ILE A 160 -3.53 -2.25 15.40
N GLY A 161 -3.58 -2.23 14.06
CA GLY A 161 -4.05 -1.11 13.24
C GLY A 161 -5.45 -0.60 13.62
N PRO A 162 -6.49 -1.45 13.60
CA PRO A 162 -7.85 -1.05 13.96
C PRO A 162 -7.97 -0.54 15.40
N THR A 163 -7.16 -1.07 16.33
CA THR A 163 -7.22 -0.64 17.73
C THR A 163 -6.71 0.80 17.94
N VAL A 164 -6.02 1.39 16.95
CA VAL A 164 -5.65 2.80 16.96
C VAL A 164 -6.90 3.69 16.94
N TYR A 165 -7.95 3.30 16.21
CA TYR A 165 -9.21 4.04 16.11
C TYR A 165 -9.92 4.14 17.46
N LEU A 166 -9.83 3.09 18.29
CA LEU A 166 -10.52 3.01 19.58
C LEU A 166 -9.84 3.84 20.68
N THR A 167 -8.53 4.11 20.56
CA THR A 167 -7.76 4.73 21.65
C THR A 167 -7.63 6.26 21.57
N GLY A 168 -8.07 6.88 20.47
CA GLY A 168 -7.98 8.32 20.26
C GLY A 168 -6.54 8.88 20.26
N PRO A 169 -6.34 10.21 20.25
CA PRO A 169 -5.03 10.85 20.12
C PRO A 169 -4.18 10.86 21.41
N LYS A 170 -4.54 10.08 22.43
CA LYS A 170 -3.81 10.03 23.71
C LYS A 170 -2.44 9.36 23.52
N LYS A 171 -1.52 9.50 24.51
CA LYS A 171 -0.17 8.89 24.50
C LYS A 171 -0.17 7.42 24.05
N PHE A 172 -1.16 6.65 24.50
CA PHE A 172 -1.32 5.24 24.15
C PHE A 172 -1.72 5.02 22.68
N GLY A 173 -2.53 5.90 22.08
CA GLY A 173 -2.85 5.86 20.66
C GLY A 173 -1.65 6.19 19.77
N LEU A 174 -0.80 7.13 20.20
CA LEU A 174 0.46 7.42 19.50
C LEU A 174 1.42 6.22 19.55
N PHE A 175 1.54 5.56 20.70
CA PHE A 175 2.32 4.33 20.84
C PHE A 175 1.83 3.24 19.89
N LYS A 176 0.52 2.95 19.87
CA LYS A 176 -0.07 1.95 18.96
C LYS A 176 0.15 2.30 17.49
N LYS A 177 0.00 3.58 17.12
CA LYS A 177 0.25 4.06 15.76
C LYS A 177 1.70 3.81 15.34
N ASN A 178 2.66 4.06 16.23
CA ASN A 178 4.08 3.80 15.98
C ASN A 178 4.37 2.29 15.94
N ALA A 179 3.79 1.50 16.84
CA ALA A 179 3.93 0.05 16.84
C ALA A 179 3.43 -0.57 15.53
N HIS A 180 2.22 -0.20 15.08
CA HIS A 180 1.69 -0.64 13.79
C HIS A 180 2.65 -0.34 12.64
N ARG A 181 3.21 0.87 12.58
CA ARG A 181 4.21 1.25 11.55
C ARG A 181 5.48 0.40 11.60
N VAL A 182 6.01 0.13 12.79
CA VAL A 182 7.22 -0.68 12.99
C VAL A 182 7.00 -2.12 12.52
N PHE A 183 5.78 -2.66 12.61
CA PHE A 183 5.45 -3.99 12.09
C PHE A 183 5.15 -3.98 10.58
N VAL A 184 4.46 -2.96 10.06
CA VAL A 184 4.08 -2.91 8.64
C VAL A 184 5.29 -2.81 7.70
N ILE A 185 6.30 -2.00 8.04
CA ILE A 185 7.50 -1.85 7.19
C ILE A 185 8.22 -3.19 6.92
N PRO A 186 8.66 -3.95 7.94
CA PRO A 186 9.30 -5.25 7.72
C PRO A 186 8.35 -6.28 7.12
N THR A 187 7.05 -6.25 7.46
CA THR A 187 6.03 -7.09 6.80
C THR A 187 6.06 -6.88 5.30
N PHE A 188 5.94 -5.64 4.85
CA PHE A 188 5.90 -5.32 3.42
C PHE A 188 7.20 -5.69 2.71
N ILE A 189 8.36 -5.44 3.34
CA ILE A 189 9.67 -5.85 2.79
C ILE A 189 9.75 -7.37 2.62
N LEU A 190 9.37 -8.15 3.64
CA LEU A 190 9.45 -9.62 3.58
C LEU A 190 8.48 -10.21 2.56
N LEU A 191 7.26 -9.67 2.44
CA LEU A 191 6.30 -10.09 1.43
C LEU A 191 6.79 -9.75 0.02
N THR A 192 7.39 -8.57 -0.18
CA THR A 192 8.04 -8.20 -1.45
C THR A 192 9.21 -9.11 -1.80
N VAL A 193 10.07 -9.44 -0.84
CA VAL A 193 11.17 -10.41 -1.06
C VAL A 193 10.60 -11.78 -1.42
N CYS A 194 9.59 -12.26 -0.69
CA CYS A 194 8.90 -13.52 -0.99
C CYS A 194 8.37 -13.55 -2.42
N PHE A 195 7.70 -12.48 -2.87
CA PHE A 195 7.16 -12.38 -4.21
C PHE A 195 8.24 -12.34 -5.29
N VAL A 196 9.32 -11.58 -5.09
CA VAL A 196 10.50 -11.59 -5.97
C VAL A 196 11.08 -13.00 -6.10
N LEU A 197 11.21 -13.74 -4.99
CA LEU A 197 11.67 -15.13 -5.01
C LEU A 197 10.69 -16.04 -5.78
N GLY A 198 9.40 -15.74 -5.74
CA GLY A 198 8.38 -16.40 -6.56
C GLY A 198 8.60 -16.19 -8.05
N LEU A 199 8.92 -14.95 -8.47
CA LEU A 199 9.26 -14.62 -9.87
C LEU A 199 10.55 -15.30 -10.34
N MET A 200 11.43 -15.68 -9.43
CA MET A 200 12.67 -16.42 -9.73
C MET A 200 12.48 -17.94 -9.82
N LYS A 201 11.28 -18.47 -9.55
CA LYS A 201 11.02 -19.90 -9.68
C LYS A 201 11.14 -20.34 -11.15
N ALA A 202 11.76 -21.51 -11.36
CA ALA A 202 11.97 -22.05 -12.70
C ALA A 202 10.67 -22.22 -13.51
N SER A 203 9.55 -22.53 -12.84
CA SER A 203 8.23 -22.62 -13.47
C SER A 203 7.77 -21.29 -14.08
N PHE A 204 8.01 -20.16 -13.39
CA PHE A 204 7.69 -18.83 -13.88
C PHE A 204 8.65 -18.39 -14.99
N ILE A 205 9.96 -18.61 -14.80
CA ILE A 205 10.99 -18.24 -15.79
C ILE A 205 10.76 -18.95 -17.13
N LYS A 206 10.36 -20.23 -17.10
CA LYS A 206 10.12 -21.03 -18.32
C LYS A 206 8.75 -20.79 -18.95
N TRP A 207 7.86 -20.02 -18.34
CA TRP A 207 6.49 -19.84 -18.84
C TRP A 207 6.43 -19.05 -20.15
N THR A 208 7.25 -18.00 -20.27
CA THR A 208 7.27 -17.08 -21.42
C THR A 208 8.53 -17.27 -22.27
N PRO A 209 8.43 -17.16 -23.61
CA PRO A 209 9.61 -17.19 -24.48
C PRO A 209 10.45 -15.90 -24.38
N ILE A 210 9.93 -14.84 -23.75
CA ILE A 210 10.64 -13.56 -23.58
C ILE A 210 11.75 -13.74 -22.54
N LYS A 211 12.98 -13.79 -23.03
CA LYS A 211 14.18 -13.85 -22.18
C LYS A 211 14.19 -12.67 -21.21
N HIS A 212 14.56 -12.94 -19.97
CA HIS A 212 14.74 -11.92 -18.92
C HIS A 212 13.48 -11.15 -18.49
N LEU A 213 12.26 -11.54 -18.90
CA LEU A 213 11.03 -10.88 -18.45
C LEU A 213 10.93 -10.83 -16.92
N HIS A 214 11.30 -11.91 -16.22
CA HIS A 214 11.29 -11.95 -14.75
C HIS A 214 12.17 -10.86 -14.12
N TYR A 215 13.32 -10.51 -14.71
CA TYR A 215 14.15 -9.41 -14.19
C TYR A 215 13.49 -8.04 -14.35
N ILE A 216 12.76 -7.82 -15.45
CA ILE A 216 11.98 -6.59 -15.66
C ILE A 216 10.87 -6.50 -14.61
N LEU A 217 10.14 -7.59 -14.37
CA LEU A 217 9.08 -7.64 -13.36
C LEU A 217 9.63 -7.47 -11.93
N ILE A 218 10.82 -8.00 -11.64
CA ILE A 218 11.53 -7.76 -10.37
C ILE A 218 11.88 -6.29 -10.23
N ALA A 219 12.42 -5.65 -11.28
CA ALA A 219 12.73 -4.22 -11.26
C ALA A 219 11.46 -3.38 -11.02
N PHE A 220 10.36 -3.70 -11.70
CA PHE A 220 9.06 -3.06 -11.47
C PHE A 220 8.59 -3.25 -10.03
N THR A 221 8.74 -4.46 -9.49
CA THR A 221 8.41 -4.82 -8.11
C THR A 221 9.17 -3.99 -7.10
N VAL A 222 10.49 -3.90 -7.26
CA VAL A 222 11.35 -3.11 -6.38
C VAL A 222 10.98 -1.63 -6.45
N LEU A 223 10.74 -1.09 -7.64
CA LEU A 223 10.40 0.32 -7.82
C LEU A 223 9.06 0.69 -7.18
N TYR A 224 7.97 -0.04 -7.45
CA TYR A 224 6.69 0.29 -6.83
C TYR A 224 6.72 0.06 -5.31
N SER A 225 7.47 -0.96 -4.85
CA SER A 225 7.63 -1.23 -3.41
C SER A 225 8.39 -0.09 -2.72
N ALA A 226 9.43 0.46 -3.36
CA ALA A 226 10.16 1.60 -2.83
C ALA A 226 9.26 2.85 -2.70
N VAL A 227 8.47 3.15 -3.74
CA VAL A 227 7.50 4.26 -3.69
C VAL A 227 6.48 4.06 -2.56
N THR A 228 5.97 2.83 -2.40
CA THR A 228 5.03 2.48 -1.34
C THR A 228 5.65 2.64 0.05
N LEU A 229 6.89 2.19 0.26
CA LEU A 229 7.62 2.39 1.51
C LEU A 229 7.86 3.87 1.82
N VAL A 230 8.24 4.66 0.82
CA VAL A 230 8.41 6.12 0.96
C VAL A 230 7.08 6.76 1.38
N SER A 231 5.94 6.32 0.85
CA SER A 231 4.62 6.83 1.27
C SER A 231 4.36 6.64 2.78
N ILE A 232 4.74 5.48 3.34
CA ILE A 232 4.60 5.17 4.77
C ILE A 232 5.47 6.14 5.60
N ILE A 233 6.71 6.38 5.15
CA ILE A 233 7.67 7.26 5.83
C ILE A 233 7.21 8.72 5.76
N LEU A 234 6.77 9.20 4.60
CA LEU A 234 6.25 10.55 4.44
C LEU A 234 5.04 10.79 5.36
N ARG A 235 4.14 9.80 5.49
CA ARG A 235 3.03 9.87 6.45
C ARG A 235 3.51 9.92 7.90
N ALA A 236 4.61 9.23 8.21
CA ALA A 236 5.20 9.26 9.54
C ALA A 236 5.74 10.66 9.90
N MET A 237 6.41 11.31 8.95
CA MET A 237 7.05 12.62 9.15
C MET A 237 6.06 13.80 9.11
N TYR A 238 5.12 13.79 8.16
CA TYR A 238 4.29 14.97 7.88
C TYR A 238 2.85 14.86 8.38
N GLY A 239 2.43 13.68 8.85
CA GLY A 239 1.09 13.48 9.42
C GLY A 239 -0.08 13.57 8.45
N THR A 240 0.17 13.79 7.15
CA THR A 240 -0.82 14.00 6.07
C THR A 240 -1.73 12.81 5.85
#